data_AF-A0A967WJK5-F1
#
_entry.id   AF-A0A967WJK5-F1
#
_cell.length_a   1.000
_cell.length_b   1.000
_cell.length_c   1.000
_cell.angle_alpha   90.00
_cell.angle_beta   90.00
_cell.angle_gamma   90.00
#
_symmetry.space_group_name_H-M   'P 1'
#
loop_
_entity.id
_entity.type
_entity.pdbx_description
1 polymer ?
#
loop_
_entity_poly.entity_id
_entity_poly.type
_entity_poly.pdbx_seq_one_letter_code
_entity_poly.pdbx_strand_id
1 'polypeptide(L)'
;MTTEAPKVKVMGYLPNDAPPFGQMVLLGLQHVLTMFPATVLVALLVGFHVSTVLFASGLATVVALVGSRLGIGTFIPLYYGSSFSYIAATLAVTNAEFAVPASDELIGAAQAG
;
A
#
# COMPACT_ATOMS: atom_id res chain seq x y z
N MET A 1 1.02 -51.11 3.43
CA MET A 1 1.21 -50.19 4.57
C MET A 1 1.83 -48.91 4.02
N THR A 2 1.00 -47.97 3.56
CA THR A 2 1.47 -46.65 3.09
C THR A 2 1.56 -45.74 4.30
N THR A 3 2.77 -45.44 4.73
CA THR A 3 3.04 -44.48 5.80
C THR A 3 2.61 -43.09 5.35
N GLU A 4 1.49 -42.59 5.85
CA GLU A 4 1.12 -41.17 5.69
C GLU A 4 2.16 -40.31 6.43
N ALA A 5 2.79 -39.39 5.70
CA ALA A 5 3.72 -38.43 6.28
C ALA A 5 2.96 -37.48 7.24
N PRO A 6 3.58 -37.06 8.36
CA PRO A 6 2.90 -36.22 9.35
C PRO A 6 2.61 -34.84 8.75
N LYS A 7 1.33 -34.45 8.69
CA LYS A 7 0.94 -33.09 8.27
C LYS A 7 1.48 -32.08 9.28
N VAL A 8 2.50 -31.32 8.88
CA VAL A 8 3.02 -30.19 9.64
C VAL A 8 1.89 -29.17 9.80
N LYS A 9 1.53 -28.86 11.05
CA LYS A 9 0.53 -27.82 11.35
C LYS A 9 1.14 -26.45 11.05
N VAL A 10 0.87 -25.93 9.85
CA VAL A 10 1.27 -24.57 9.48
C VAL A 10 0.48 -23.58 10.35
N MET A 11 1.17 -22.86 11.24
CA MET A 11 0.58 -21.79 12.04
C MET A 11 0.58 -20.50 11.20
N GLY A 12 -0.40 -20.34 10.30
CA GLY A 12 -0.52 -19.15 9.45
C GLY A 12 -1.57 -19.30 8.34
N TYR A 13 -1.75 -18.24 7.56
CA TYR A 13 -2.63 -18.20 6.38
C TYR A 13 -1.78 -18.05 5.12
N LEU A 14 -2.09 -18.83 4.09
CA LEU A 14 -1.51 -18.66 2.75
C LEU A 14 -2.20 -17.49 2.02
N PRO A 15 -1.61 -16.94 0.95
CA PRO A 15 -2.21 -15.87 0.15
C PRO A 15 -3.64 -16.14 -0.32
N ASN A 16 -3.98 -17.41 -0.58
CA ASN A 16 -5.31 -17.82 -1.05
C ASN A 16 -6.27 -18.20 0.09
N ASP A 17 -5.81 -18.20 1.35
CA ASP A 17 -6.64 -18.54 2.49
C ASP A 17 -7.41 -17.30 2.97
N ALA A 18 -8.68 -17.51 3.32
CA ALA A 18 -9.52 -16.48 3.91
C ALA A 18 -9.65 -16.72 5.43
N PRO A 19 -9.00 -15.91 6.29
CA PRO A 19 -9.20 -16.00 7.74
C PRO A 19 -10.66 -15.73 8.13
N PRO A 20 -11.11 -16.19 9.32
CA PRO A 20 -12.40 -15.80 9.88
C PRO A 20 -12.57 -14.28 9.87
N PHE A 21 -13.77 -13.79 9.56
CA PHE A 21 -14.04 -12.37 9.34
C PHE A 21 -13.44 -11.44 10.42
N GLY A 22 -13.58 -11.80 11.70
CA GLY A 22 -12.99 -11.03 12.80
C GLY A 22 -11.46 -10.96 12.76
N GLN A 23 -10.78 -12.09 12.49
CA GLN A 23 -9.34 -12.13 12.32
C GLN A 23 -8.90 -11.38 11.06
N MET A 24 -9.67 -11.47 9.98
CA MET A 24 -9.40 -10.75 8.73
C MET A 24 -9.38 -9.24 8.95
N VAL A 25 -10.37 -8.71 9.69
CA VAL A 25 -10.42 -7.28 10.03
C VAL A 25 -9.25 -6.88 10.92
N LEU A 26 -8.92 -7.67 11.95
CA LEU A 26 -7.81 -7.38 12.86
C LEU A 26 -6.45 -7.40 12.14
N LEU A 27 -6.20 -8.40 11.30
CA LEU A 27 -4.97 -8.50 10.50
C LEU A 27 -4.88 -7.38 9.48
N GLY A 28 -6.00 -7.00 8.86
CA GLY A 28 -6.07 -5.85 7.95
C GLY A 28 -5.77 -4.53 8.66
N LEU A 29 -6.34 -4.32 9.85
CA LEU A 29 -6.06 -3.14 10.69
C LEU A 29 -4.57 -3.10 11.07
N GLN A 30 -4.00 -4.23 11.51
CA GLN A 30 -2.58 -4.33 11.82
C GLN A 30 -1.74 -3.93 10.61
N HIS A 31 -2.10 -4.40 9.41
CA HIS A 31 -1.38 -4.05 8.19
C HIS A 31 -1.45 -2.54 7.88
N VAL A 32 -2.64 -1.93 8.00
CA VAL A 32 -2.80 -0.48 7.83
C VAL A 32 -1.94 0.29 8.83
N LEU A 33 -1.97 -0.08 10.11
CA LEU A 33 -1.17 0.58 11.15
C LEU A 33 0.34 0.47 10.87
N THR A 34 0.79 -0.63 10.27
CA THR A 34 2.21 -0.79 9.91
C THR A 34 2.64 0.01 8.67
N MET A 35 1.76 0.17 7.68
CA MET A 35 2.10 0.85 6.41
C MET A 35 1.81 2.35 6.45
N PHE A 36 0.86 2.79 7.27
CA PHE A 36 0.40 4.17 7.36
C PHE A 36 1.52 5.19 7.63
N PRO A 37 2.42 5.00 8.62
CA PRO A 37 3.43 6.01 8.93
C PRO A 37 4.36 6.29 7.75
N ALA A 38 4.74 5.27 6.97
CA ALA A 38 5.59 5.43 5.80
C ALA A 38 4.90 6.27 4.71
N THR A 39 3.65 5.93 4.37
CA THR A 39 2.87 6.65 3.36
C THR A 39 2.60 8.10 3.76
N VAL A 40 2.25 8.34 5.04
CA VAL A 40 2.01 9.71 5.54
C VAL A 40 3.31 10.51 5.59
N LEU A 41 4.42 9.90 6.03
CA LEU A 41 5.72 10.57 6.08
C LEU A 41 6.12 11.08 4.70
N VAL A 42 6.00 10.26 3.66
CA VAL A 42 6.34 10.68 2.29
C VAL A 42 5.42 11.82 1.85
N ALA A 43 4.10 11.72 2.09
CA ALA A 43 3.16 12.78 1.75
C ALA A 43 3.52 14.13 2.41
N LEU A 44 3.89 14.10 3.70
CA LEU A 44 4.31 15.28 4.46
C LEU A 44 5.65 15.85 3.98
N LEU A 45 6.57 14.99 3.53
CA LEU A 45 7.87 15.42 3.01
C LEU A 45 7.74 16.11 1.66
N VAL A 46 6.90 15.60 0.76
CA VAL A 46 6.77 16.14 -0.60
C VAL A 46 5.68 17.20 -0.75
N GLY A 47 5.04 17.59 0.36
CA GLY A 47 3.99 18.63 0.36
C GLY A 47 2.69 18.19 -0.31
N PHE A 48 2.39 16.89 -0.35
CA PHE A 48 1.13 16.39 -0.90
C PHE A 48 0.06 16.28 0.17
N HIS A 49 -1.22 16.42 -0.23
CA HIS A 49 -2.33 16.16 0.65
C HIS A 49 -2.35 14.69 1.10
N VAL A 50 -2.21 14.48 2.42
CA VAL A 50 -2.20 13.14 3.05
C VAL A 50 -3.43 12.32 2.64
N SER A 51 -4.62 12.92 2.66
CA SER A 51 -5.86 12.26 2.27
C SER A 51 -5.83 11.75 0.83
N THR A 52 -5.29 12.54 -0.10
CA THR A 52 -5.19 12.17 -1.52
C THR A 52 -4.21 11.03 -1.72
N VAL A 53 -3.06 11.06 -1.06
CA VAL A 53 -2.05 9.99 -1.14
C VAL A 53 -2.57 8.68 -0.55
N LEU A 54 -3.24 8.73 0.61
CA LEU A 54 -3.86 7.56 1.23
C LEU A 54 -4.99 6.98 0.36
N PHE A 55 -5.84 7.85 -0.20
CA PHE A 55 -6.89 7.43 -1.11
C PHE A 55 -6.32 6.75 -2.36
N ALA A 56 -5.33 7.38 -3.01
CA ALA A 56 -4.67 6.82 -4.20
C ALA A 56 -3.97 5.49 -3.90
N SER A 57 -3.28 5.37 -2.76
CA SER A 57 -2.64 4.13 -2.31
C SER A 57 -3.65 3.00 -2.07
N GLY A 58 -4.76 3.30 -1.40
CA GLY A 58 -5.84 2.34 -1.19
C GLY A 58 -6.48 1.89 -2.51
N LEU A 59 -6.76 2.85 -3.40
CA LEU A 59 -7.32 2.56 -4.72
C LEU A 59 -6.36 1.71 -5.57
N ALA A 60 -5.09 2.08 -5.63
CA ALA A 60 -4.05 1.34 -6.36
C ALA A 60 -3.94 -0.10 -5.85
N THR A 61 -3.99 -0.29 -4.53
CA THR A 61 -4.00 -1.62 -3.90
C THR A 61 -5.23 -2.43 -4.33
N VAL A 62 -6.44 -1.85 -4.26
CA VAL A 62 -7.67 -2.55 -4.71
C VAL A 62 -7.59 -2.91 -6.19
N VAL A 63 -7.18 -1.97 -7.04
CA VAL A 63 -7.04 -2.20 -8.49
C VAL A 63 -6.02 -3.29 -8.77
N ALA A 64 -4.88 -3.33 -8.08
CA ALA A 64 -3.87 -4.36 -8.27
C ALA A 64 -4.33 -5.75 -7.77
N LEU A 65 -5.04 -5.82 -6.64
CA LEU A 65 -5.58 -7.07 -6.11
C LEU A 65 -6.68 -7.65 -7.01
N VAL A 66 -7.60 -6.80 -7.47
CA VAL A 66 -8.68 -7.19 -8.39
C VAL A 66 -8.11 -7.51 -9.77
N GLY A 67 -7.18 -6.68 -10.26
CA GLY A 67 -6.53 -6.84 -11.56
C GLY A 67 -5.64 -8.09 -11.64
N SER A 68 -4.87 -8.41 -10.59
CA SER A 68 -4.07 -9.64 -10.56
C SER A 68 -4.95 -10.90 -10.58
N ARG A 69 -6.04 -10.90 -9.80
CA ARG A 69 -7.01 -11.99 -9.79
C ARG A 69 -7.73 -12.15 -11.15
N LEU A 70 -8.15 -11.07 -11.79
CA LEU A 70 -8.89 -11.11 -13.06
C LEU A 70 -7.99 -11.33 -14.29
N GLY A 71 -6.81 -10.71 -14.32
CA GLY A 71 -5.91 -10.71 -15.48
C GLY A 71 -4.91 -11.85 -15.49
N ILE A 72 -4.22 -12.09 -14.36
CA ILE A 72 -3.18 -13.13 -14.25
C ILE A 72 -3.79 -14.46 -13.78
N GLY A 73 -5.02 -14.43 -13.25
CA GLY A 73 -5.68 -15.60 -12.66
C GLY A 73 -5.07 -16.02 -11.32
N THR A 74 -4.11 -15.24 -10.79
CA THR A 74 -3.42 -15.51 -9.53
C THR A 74 -3.57 -14.32 -8.61
N PHE A 75 -4.00 -14.57 -7.37
CA PHE A 75 -4.08 -13.54 -6.36
C PHE A 75 -2.68 -13.25 -5.79
N ILE A 76 -2.20 -12.02 -5.99
CA ILE A 76 -0.90 -11.57 -5.47
C ILE A 76 -1.17 -10.50 -4.41
N PRO A 77 -1.03 -10.81 -3.10
CA PRO A 77 -1.34 -9.88 -2.03
C PRO A 77 -0.26 -8.80 -1.88
N LEU A 78 -0.33 -7.75 -2.69
CA LEU A 78 0.58 -6.60 -2.65
C LEU A 78 -0.15 -5.33 -2.22
N TYR A 79 0.48 -4.60 -1.29
CA TYR A 79 0.06 -3.26 -0.87
C TYR A 79 0.88 -2.21 -1.62
N TYR A 80 0.22 -1.23 -2.24
CA TYR A 80 0.86 -0.18 -3.02
C TYR A 80 0.87 1.13 -2.24
N GLY A 81 2.04 1.49 -1.70
CA GLY A 81 2.27 2.74 -0.95
C GLY A 81 3.20 3.71 -1.68
N SER A 82 3.56 4.80 -0.99
CA SER A 82 4.48 5.82 -1.51
C SER A 82 5.92 5.32 -1.57
N SER A 83 6.59 5.54 -2.71
CA SER A 83 7.98 5.13 -2.93
C SER A 83 8.96 6.20 -2.47
N PHE A 84 9.82 5.89 -1.50
CA PHE A 84 10.87 6.79 -0.98
C PHE A 84 11.86 7.25 -2.06
N SER A 85 12.02 6.47 -3.13
CA SER A 85 12.90 6.78 -4.27
C SER A 85 12.52 8.09 -4.96
N TYR A 86 11.25 8.51 -4.89
CA TYR A 86 10.76 9.71 -5.57
C TYR A 86 10.92 11.00 -4.77
N ILE A 87 11.27 10.92 -3.47
CA ILE A 87 11.34 12.10 -2.59
C ILE A 87 12.23 13.19 -3.18
N ALA A 88 13.46 12.85 -3.58
CA ALA A 88 14.41 13.84 -4.09
C ALA A 88 13.92 14.53 -5.37
N ALA A 89 13.31 13.77 -6.30
CA ALA A 89 12.78 14.30 -7.54
C ALA A 89 11.56 15.19 -7.29
N THR A 90 10.61 14.76 -6.45
CA THR A 90 9.40 15.52 -6.14
C THR A 90 9.71 16.78 -5.35
N LEU A 91 10.67 16.74 -4.41
CA LEU A 91 11.14 17.93 -3.69
C LEU A 91 11.75 18.98 -4.62
N ALA A 92 12.52 18.55 -5.62
CA ALA A 92 13.13 19.47 -6.59
C ALA A 92 12.08 20.26 -7.41
N VAL A 93 10.89 19.69 -7.62
CA VAL A 93 9.78 20.34 -8.32
C VAL A 93 8.91 21.16 -7.37
N THR A 94 8.54 20.58 -6.23
CA THR A 94 7.55 21.18 -5.32
C THR A 94 8.12 22.24 -4.39
N ASN A 95 9.43 22.25 -4.12
CA ASN A 95 10.05 23.04 -3.04
C ASN A 95 9.24 22.97 -1.73
N ALA A 96 8.67 21.79 -1.45
CA ALA A 96 7.74 21.63 -0.34
C ALA A 96 8.41 21.87 1.02
N GLU A 97 7.71 22.62 1.88
CA GLU A 97 8.03 22.69 3.29
C GLU A 97 7.39 21.52 4.04
N PHE A 98 8.08 21.00 5.04
CA PHE A 98 7.61 19.84 5.79
C PHE A 98 6.24 20.10 6.43
N ALA A 99 5.30 19.20 6.19
CA ALA A 99 3.93 19.25 6.69
C ALA A 99 3.08 20.46 6.23
N VAL A 100 3.56 21.21 5.24
CA VAL A 100 2.79 22.25 4.55
C VAL A 100 2.49 21.76 3.13
N PRO A 101 1.21 21.64 2.73
CA PRO A 101 0.88 21.31 1.35
C PRO A 101 1.46 22.35 0.39
N ALA A 102 2.13 21.89 -0.66
CA ALA A 102 2.59 22.75 -1.76
C ALA A 102 1.39 23.28 -2.56
N SER A 103 1.61 24.27 -3.42
CA SER A 103 0.54 24.79 -4.27
C SER A 103 0.02 23.72 -5.23
N ASP A 104 -1.28 23.75 -5.52
CA ASP A 104 -1.93 22.79 -6.41
C ASP A 104 -1.28 22.71 -7.81
N GLU A 105 -0.71 23.83 -8.28
CA GLU A 105 0.04 23.89 -9.55
C GLU A 105 1.32 23.05 -9.49
N LEU A 106 2.10 23.15 -8.41
CA LEU A 106 3.33 22.38 -8.23
C LEU A 106 3.04 20.90 -7.96
N ILE A 107 1.97 20.61 -7.22
CA ILE A 107 1.47 19.25 -7.02
C ILE A 107 1.04 18.65 -8.37
N GLY A 108 0.29 19.40 -9.17
CA GLY A 108 -0.14 19.00 -10.50
C GLY A 108 1.05 18.71 -11.42
N ALA A 109 2.02 19.63 -11.50
CA ALA A 109 3.24 19.45 -12.28
C ALA A 109 4.03 18.21 -11.83
N ALA A 110 4.14 17.95 -10.52
CA ALA A 110 4.84 16.79 -10.01
C ALA A 110 4.11 15.45 -10.27
N GLN A 111 2.78 15.46 -10.39
CA GLN A 111 1.96 14.26 -10.57
C GLN A 111 1.66 13.92 -12.04
N ALA A 112 1.40 14.94 -12.84
CA ALA A 112 0.91 14.80 -14.22
C ALA A 112 1.89 15.34 -15.27
N GLY A 113 2.92 16.09 -14.86
CA GLY A 113 3.85 16.79 -15.76
C GLY A 113 3.37 18.17 -16.14
#